data_AF-A0A2G2UVV9-F1
#
_entry.id   AF-A0A2G2UVV9-F1
#
_cell.length_a   1.000
_cell.length_b   1.000
_cell.length_c   1.000
_cell.angle_alpha   90.00
_cell.angle_beta   90.00
_cell.angle_gamma   90.00
#
_symmetry.space_group_name_H-M   'P 1'
#
loop_
_entity.id
_entity.type
_entity.pdbx_description
1 polymer ?
#
loop_
_entity_poly.entity_id
_entity_poly.type
_entity_poly.pdbx_seq_one_letter_code
_entity_poly.pdbx_strand_id
1 'polypeptide(L)'
;MGVRPSRIVDPRKKKVLLDKRLESLYKKAKQLEILCDIKIGMFFFTPGDQNIFAWPSLTHATDRVKNYLDFFDKQRPIKMVKHEDFLQSVLNAKEGKINQLEKIVEKKEMEYNFNQLVEARKRFDELEVREIKALINLFAVKRAQLDERAKQLNENVETKIDSND
;
A
#
# COMPACT_ATOMS: atom_id res chain seq x y z
N MET A 1 -1.27 -15.25 -0.40
CA MET A 1 -1.28 -15.26 1.08
C MET A 1 -0.07 -14.50 1.58
N GLY A 2 -0.26 -13.32 2.17
CA GLY A 2 0.84 -12.52 2.72
C GLY A 2 1.25 -13.05 4.10
N VAL A 3 2.48 -13.53 4.24
CA VAL A 3 3.06 -13.82 5.56
C VAL A 3 3.08 -12.50 6.34
N ARG A 4 2.40 -12.44 7.48
CA ARG A 4 2.48 -11.28 8.38
C ARG A 4 3.95 -11.13 8.79
N PRO A 5 4.58 -9.96 8.64
CA PRO A 5 5.91 -9.70 9.17
C PRO A 5 5.81 -9.50 10.70
N SER A 6 5.29 -10.50 11.42
CA SER A 6 5.25 -10.52 12.87
C SER A 6 6.54 -11.13 13.41
N ARG A 7 7.11 -10.50 14.44
CA ARG A 7 8.31 -10.99 15.13
C ARG A 7 8.04 -12.37 15.73
N ILE A 8 8.89 -13.35 15.42
CA ILE A 8 8.84 -14.68 16.03
C ILE A 8 9.49 -14.59 17.40
N VAL A 9 8.73 -14.93 18.44
CA VAL A 9 9.15 -14.87 19.84
C VAL A 9 9.97 -16.09 20.24
N ASP A 10 9.59 -17.28 19.75
CA ASP A 10 10.29 -18.54 20.03
C ASP A 10 11.68 -18.56 19.37
N PRO A 11 12.78 -18.63 20.15
CA PRO A 11 14.14 -18.54 19.64
C PRO A 11 14.52 -19.75 18.77
N ARG A 12 14.02 -20.96 19.06
CA ARG A 12 14.34 -22.16 18.27
C ARG A 12 13.65 -22.11 16.91
N LYS A 13 12.36 -21.78 16.89
CA LYS A 13 11.60 -21.59 15.64
C LYS A 13 12.17 -20.45 14.82
N LYS A 14 12.60 -19.36 15.47
CA LYS A 14 13.27 -18.24 14.82
C LYS A 14 14.55 -18.68 14.12
N LYS A 15 15.43 -19.44 14.79
CA LYS A 15 16.69 -19.92 14.21
C LYS A 15 16.44 -20.80 12.98
N VAL A 16 15.62 -21.85 13.11
CA VAL A 16 15.30 -22.76 11.98
C VAL A 16 14.71 -22.01 10.80
N LEU A 17 13.83 -21.04 11.03
CA LEU A 17 13.25 -20.25 9.95
C LEU A 17 14.26 -19.30 9.31
N LEU A 18 15.13 -18.67 10.10
CA LEU A 18 16.19 -17.81 9.59
C LEU A 18 17.13 -18.61 8.68
N ASP A 19 17.56 -19.79 9.10
CA ASP A 19 18.43 -20.67 8.31
C ASP A 19 17.78 -21.03 6.97
N LYS A 20 16.50 -21.45 6.99
CA LYS A 20 15.75 -21.75 5.76
C LYS A 20 15.58 -20.54 4.84
N ARG A 21 15.31 -19.37 5.42
CA ARG A 21 15.15 -18.12 4.65
C ARG A 21 16.45 -17.68 4.03
N LEU A 22 17.54 -17.73 4.80
CA LEU A 22 18.89 -17.46 4.33
C LEU A 22 19.27 -18.38 3.17
N GLU A 23 18.95 -19.68 3.30
CA GLU A 23 19.18 -20.66 2.25
C GLU A 23 18.43 -20.34 0.97
N SER A 24 17.14 -20.02 1.09
CA SER A 24 16.31 -19.64 -0.05
C SER A 24 16.78 -18.34 -0.72
N LEU A 25 17.34 -17.42 0.08
CA LEU A 25 17.73 -16.11 -0.37
C LEU A 25 19.04 -16.17 -1.18
N TYR A 26 20.06 -16.91 -0.73
CA TYR A 26 21.26 -17.08 -1.55
C TYR A 26 20.97 -17.89 -2.82
N LYS A 27 20.04 -18.85 -2.79
CA LYS A 27 19.61 -19.58 -4.01
C LYS A 27 19.06 -18.62 -5.06
N LYS A 28 18.20 -17.68 -4.62
CA LYS A 28 17.67 -16.61 -5.47
C LYS A 28 18.75 -15.63 -5.93
N ALA A 29 19.68 -15.26 -5.05
CA ALA A 29 20.81 -14.41 -5.40
C ALA A 29 21.68 -15.05 -6.48
N LYS A 30 22.02 -16.34 -6.34
CA LYS A 30 22.77 -17.08 -7.37
C LYS A 30 22.03 -17.13 -8.71
N GLN A 31 20.73 -17.38 -8.69
CA GLN A 31 19.92 -17.35 -9.91
C GLN A 31 19.93 -15.97 -10.56
N LEU A 32 19.81 -14.90 -9.76
CA LEU A 32 19.82 -13.53 -10.27
C LEU A 32 21.20 -13.13 -10.84
N GLU A 33 22.28 -13.53 -10.18
CA GLU A 33 23.65 -13.33 -10.67
C GLU A 33 23.86 -14.01 -12.03
N ILE A 34 23.32 -15.23 -12.23
CA ILE A 34 23.40 -15.95 -13.51
C ILE A 34 22.50 -15.33 -14.59
N LEU A 35 21.23 -15.06 -14.26
CA LEU A 35 20.23 -14.65 -15.25
C LEU A 35 20.40 -13.21 -15.72
N CYS A 36 20.94 -12.34 -14.86
CA CYS A 36 21.08 -10.92 -15.14
C CYS A 36 22.55 -10.50 -15.32
N ASP A 37 23.51 -11.43 -15.19
CA ASP A 37 24.95 -11.15 -15.25
C ASP A 37 25.37 -10.02 -14.29
N ILE A 38 24.92 -10.12 -13.03
CA ILE A 38 25.21 -9.13 -11.98
C ILE A 38 26.00 -9.72 -10.82
N LYS A 39 26.93 -8.97 -10.25
CA LYS A 39 27.66 -9.38 -9.05
C LYS A 39 26.88 -8.99 -7.79
N ILE A 40 26.59 -9.96 -6.93
CA ILE A 40 25.80 -9.73 -5.70
C ILE A 40 26.64 -10.01 -4.45
N GLY A 41 26.81 -9.03 -3.57
CA GLY A 41 27.45 -9.21 -2.26
C GLY A 41 26.40 -9.18 -1.15
N MET A 42 26.46 -10.11 -0.20
CA MET A 42 25.48 -10.17 0.89
C MET A 42 26.15 -10.41 2.24
N PHE A 43 25.68 -9.69 3.25
CA PHE A 43 26.09 -9.81 4.65
C PHE A 43 24.88 -9.99 5.54
N PHE A 44 24.98 -10.91 6.49
CA PHE A 44 23.93 -11.22 7.43
C PHE A 44 24.48 -11.24 8.84
N PHE A 45 23.86 -10.43 9.69
CA PHE A 45 24.19 -10.27 11.09
C PHE A 45 23.03 -10.81 11.91
N THR A 46 23.27 -11.85 12.70
CA THR A 46 22.27 -12.38 13.63
C THR A 46 22.46 -11.70 14.99
N PRO A 47 21.44 -11.02 15.54
CA PRO A 47 21.57 -10.40 16.86
C PRO A 47 21.95 -11.43 17.93
N GLY A 48 23.04 -11.18 18.64
CA GLY A 48 23.58 -12.08 19.68
C GLY A 48 24.51 -13.18 19.18
N ASP A 49 24.75 -13.26 17.87
CA ASP A 49 25.79 -14.11 17.28
C ASP A 49 26.97 -13.21 16.88
N GLN A 50 28.20 -13.68 17.12
CA GLN A 50 29.41 -12.99 16.67
C GLN A 50 29.77 -13.37 15.22
N ASN A 51 29.16 -14.42 14.69
CA ASN A 51 29.42 -14.88 13.34
C ASN A 51 28.66 -14.03 12.32
N ILE A 52 29.39 -13.54 11.33
CA ILE A 52 28.83 -12.88 10.15
C ILE A 52 28.71 -13.94 9.07
N PHE A 53 27.50 -14.14 8.56
CA PHE A 53 27.34 -14.91 7.34
C PHE A 53 27.54 -13.99 6.14
N ALA A 54 28.45 -14.36 5.25
CA ALA A 54 28.77 -13.61 4.04
C ALA A 54 28.68 -14.51 2.81
N TRP A 55 28.13 -13.98 1.72
CA TRP A 55 27.98 -14.70 0.46
C TRP A 55 28.47 -13.84 -0.73
N PRO A 56 29.21 -14.39 -1.70
CA PRO A 56 29.55 -15.82 -1.88
C PRO A 56 30.61 -16.37 -0.91
N SER A 57 31.51 -15.51 -0.48
CA SER A 57 32.47 -15.73 0.59
C SER A 57 32.71 -14.40 1.28
N LEU A 58 33.35 -14.39 2.45
CA LEU A 58 33.67 -13.14 3.14
C LEU A 58 34.50 -12.19 2.26
N THR A 59 35.51 -12.71 1.58
CA THR A 59 36.37 -11.93 0.67
C THR A 59 35.58 -11.37 -0.50
N HIS A 60 34.89 -12.23 -1.27
CA HIS A 60 34.15 -11.80 -2.45
C HIS A 60 32.98 -10.87 -2.11
N ALA A 61 32.25 -11.12 -1.02
CA ALA A 61 31.20 -10.22 -0.57
C ALA A 61 31.76 -8.84 -0.22
N THR A 62 32.91 -8.80 0.46
CA THR A 62 33.59 -7.56 0.84
C THR A 62 34.05 -6.80 -0.39
N ASP A 63 34.69 -7.47 -1.34
CA ASP A 63 35.15 -6.84 -2.59
C ASP A 63 33.98 -6.29 -3.39
N ARG A 64 32.88 -7.04 -3.50
CA ARG A 64 31.67 -6.59 -4.20
C ARG A 64 31.07 -5.34 -3.55
N VAL A 65 30.99 -5.29 -2.22
CA VAL A 65 30.46 -4.12 -1.50
C VAL A 65 31.42 -2.93 -1.58
N LYS A 66 32.73 -3.12 -1.44
CA LYS A 66 33.73 -2.05 -1.62
C LYS A 66 33.64 -1.44 -3.01
N ASN A 67 33.63 -2.27 -4.06
CA ASN A 67 33.48 -1.81 -5.43
C ASN A 67 32.16 -1.04 -5.63
N TYR A 68 31.07 -1.48 -5.00
CA TYR A 68 29.80 -0.75 -5.02
C TYR A 68 29.89 0.61 -4.34
N LEU A 69 30.52 0.70 -3.16
CA LEU A 69 30.69 1.97 -2.42
C LEU A 69 31.62 2.93 -3.16
N ASP A 70 32.74 2.44 -3.70
CA ASP A 70 33.67 3.25 -4.50
C ASP A 70 32.99 3.81 -5.76
N PHE A 71 32.07 3.04 -6.35
CA PHE A 71 31.23 3.51 -7.45
C PHE A 71 30.15 4.49 -6.95
N PHE A 72 29.55 4.23 -5.79
CA PHE A 72 28.50 5.06 -5.19
C PHE A 72 28.98 6.50 -4.99
N ASP A 73 30.16 6.65 -4.41
CA ASP A 73 30.78 7.96 -4.12
C ASP A 73 31.07 8.75 -5.40
N LYS A 74 31.30 8.05 -6.51
CA LYS A 74 31.65 8.67 -7.80
C LYS A 74 30.45 9.00 -8.67
N GLN A 75 29.36 8.21 -8.60
CA GLN A 75 28.30 8.25 -9.62
C GLN A 75 26.86 8.32 -9.11
N ARG A 76 26.60 8.40 -7.78
CA ARG A 76 25.25 8.42 -7.16
C ARG A 76 24.27 7.43 -7.81
N PRO A 77 24.18 6.18 -7.34
CA PRO A 77 23.43 5.15 -8.05
C PRO A 77 21.92 5.42 -8.08
N ILE A 78 21.33 4.89 -9.15
CA ILE A 78 20.02 5.23 -9.70
C ILE A 78 18.82 4.80 -8.84
N LYS A 79 19.01 4.02 -7.76
CA LYS A 79 17.96 3.71 -6.74
C LYS A 79 18.56 2.84 -5.62
N MET A 80 18.83 3.43 -4.46
CA MET A 80 19.04 2.65 -3.23
C MET A 80 17.70 2.57 -2.49
N VAL A 81 17.24 1.36 -2.17
CA VAL A 81 16.04 1.17 -1.36
C VAL A 81 16.47 0.80 0.05
N LYS A 82 16.27 1.70 1.02
CA LYS A 82 16.45 1.36 2.43
C LYS A 82 15.27 0.53 2.92
N HIS A 83 15.53 -0.33 3.90
CA HIS A 83 14.45 -1.10 4.53
C HIS A 83 13.39 -0.18 5.17
N GLU A 84 13.81 0.95 5.72
CA GLU A 84 12.91 1.99 6.26
C GLU A 84 11.97 2.54 5.17
N ASP A 85 12.51 2.95 4.02
CA ASP A 85 11.71 3.44 2.88
C ASP A 85 10.70 2.39 2.41
N PHE A 86 11.13 1.12 2.35
CA PHE A 86 10.26 0.02 2.00
C PHE A 86 9.13 -0.15 3.03
N LEU A 87 9.44 -0.19 4.33
CA LEU A 87 8.43 -0.31 5.38
C LEU A 87 7.45 0.86 5.36
N GLN A 88 7.95 2.08 5.15
CA GLN A 88 7.10 3.27 5.00
C GLN A 88 6.15 3.12 3.82
N SER A 89 6.62 2.61 2.68
CA SER A 89 5.76 2.35 1.52
C SER A 89 4.65 1.34 1.82
N VAL A 90 4.96 0.31 2.62
CA VAL A 90 3.99 -0.70 3.05
C VAL A 90 2.96 -0.08 3.99
N LEU A 91 3.39 0.76 4.94
CA LEU A 91 2.51 1.49 5.85
C LEU A 91 1.56 2.40 5.07
N ASN A 92 2.09 3.23 4.16
CA ASN A 92 1.30 4.13 3.32
C ASN A 92 0.27 3.36 2.49
N ALA A 93 0.64 2.20 1.94
CA ALA A 93 -0.29 1.35 1.19
C ALA A 93 -1.40 0.74 2.06
N LYS A 94 -1.10 0.43 3.34
CA LYS A 94 -2.10 -0.06 4.31
C LYS A 94 -3.04 1.07 4.73
N GLU A 95 -2.49 2.23 5.05
CA GLU A 95 -3.25 3.44 5.37
C GLU A 95 -4.17 3.84 4.22
N GLY A 96 -3.68 3.84 2.98
CA GLY A 96 -4.51 4.10 1.80
C GLY A 96 -5.69 3.13 1.67
N LYS A 97 -5.49 1.85 1.99
CA LYS A 97 -6.59 0.86 2.00
C LYS A 97 -7.59 1.09 3.12
N ILE A 98 -7.12 1.50 4.29
CA ILE A 98 -8.00 1.86 5.42
C ILE A 98 -8.87 3.05 5.02
N ASN A 99 -8.26 4.12 4.49
CA ASN A 99 -8.98 5.32 4.07
C ASN A 99 -10.02 5.02 2.96
N GLN A 100 -9.72 4.08 2.05
CA GLN A 100 -10.69 3.64 1.04
C GLN A 100 -11.88 2.88 1.67
N LEU A 101 -11.61 2.00 2.63
CA LEU A 101 -12.66 1.26 3.33
C LEU A 101 -13.54 2.19 4.18
N GLU A 102 -12.95 3.15 4.88
CA GLU A 102 -13.68 4.15 5.66
C GLU A 102 -14.67 4.93 4.78
N LYS A 103 -14.23 5.43 3.60
CA LYS A 103 -15.13 6.11 2.65
C LYS A 103 -16.28 5.22 2.17
N ILE A 104 -16.03 3.92 1.98
CA ILE A 104 -17.08 2.97 1.58
C ILE A 104 -18.07 2.76 2.73
N VAL A 105 -17.58 2.65 3.96
CA VAL A 105 -18.41 2.52 5.16
C VAL A 105 -19.27 3.75 5.35
N GLU A 106 -18.68 4.94 5.34
CA GLU A 106 -19.41 6.22 5.45
C GLU A 106 -20.52 6.34 4.40
N LYS A 107 -20.23 5.97 3.15
CA LYS A 107 -21.24 5.98 2.07
C LYS A 107 -22.39 5.01 2.35
N LYS A 108 -22.09 3.79 2.79
CA LYS A 108 -23.11 2.78 3.09
C LYS A 108 -23.96 3.18 4.30
N GLU A 109 -23.36 3.75 5.33
CA GLU A 109 -24.08 4.26 6.50
C GLU A 109 -25.01 5.42 6.12
N MET A 110 -24.55 6.35 5.26
CA MET A 110 -25.40 7.41 4.70
C MET A 110 -26.61 6.85 3.94
N GLU A 111 -26.39 5.89 3.03
CA GLU A 111 -27.45 5.26 2.26
C GLU A 111 -28.44 4.49 3.16
N TYR A 112 -27.92 3.74 4.14
CA TYR A 112 -28.75 3.01 5.11
C TYR A 112 -29.63 3.95 5.93
N ASN A 113 -29.06 5.01 6.52
CA ASN A 113 -29.82 5.97 7.32
C ASN A 113 -30.88 6.70 6.51
N PHE A 114 -30.55 7.08 5.27
CA PHE A 114 -31.53 7.69 4.36
C PHE A 114 -32.70 6.75 4.07
N ASN A 115 -32.43 5.48 3.76
CA ASN A 115 -33.48 4.50 3.50
C ASN A 115 -34.39 4.29 4.73
N GLN A 116 -33.82 4.24 5.93
CA GLN A 116 -34.61 4.10 7.16
C GLN A 116 -35.55 5.29 7.40
N LEU A 117 -35.16 6.50 7.02
CA LEU A 117 -36.02 7.69 7.07
C LEU A 117 -37.13 7.63 6.02
N VAL A 118 -36.80 7.26 4.77
CA VAL A 118 -37.77 7.15 3.66
C VAL A 118 -38.82 6.08 3.94
N GLU A 119 -38.40 4.95 4.53
CA GLU A 119 -39.29 3.86 4.92
C GLU A 119 -40.07 4.15 6.22
N ALA A 120 -39.93 5.36 6.78
CA ALA A 120 -40.53 5.80 8.04
C ALA A 120 -40.25 4.87 9.24
N ARG A 121 -39.15 4.11 9.19
CA ARG A 121 -38.71 3.19 10.26
C ARG A 121 -37.96 3.91 11.37
N LYS A 122 -37.46 5.12 11.10
CA LYS A 122 -36.79 5.99 12.07
C LYS A 122 -37.32 7.41 11.92
N ARG A 123 -37.52 8.13 13.03
CA ARG A 123 -37.96 9.52 13.01
C ARG A 123 -36.77 10.49 13.09
N PHE A 124 -36.97 11.74 12.67
CA PHE A 124 -35.91 12.74 12.64
C PHE A 124 -35.36 13.10 14.04
N ASP A 125 -36.20 13.03 15.07
CA ASP A 125 -35.83 13.28 16.48
C ASP A 125 -35.01 12.13 17.10
N GLU A 126 -34.95 10.98 16.44
CA GLU A 126 -34.15 9.82 16.84
C GLU A 126 -32.77 9.79 16.18
N LEU A 127 -32.43 10.80 15.37
CA LEU A 127 -31.13 10.90 14.71
C LEU A 127 -30.06 11.48 15.64
N GLU A 128 -28.93 10.80 15.74
CA GLU A 128 -27.76 11.33 16.41
C GLU A 128 -27.10 12.44 15.60
N VAL A 129 -26.36 13.33 16.27
CA VAL A 129 -25.64 14.45 15.64
C VAL A 129 -24.75 14.01 14.47
N ARG A 130 -24.11 12.84 14.59
CA ARG A 130 -23.28 12.27 13.52
C ARG A 130 -24.11 11.87 12.30
N GLU A 131 -25.28 11.27 12.52
CA GLU A 131 -26.20 10.86 11.46
C GLU A 131 -26.80 12.08 10.75
N ILE A 132 -27.17 13.11 11.50
CA ILE A 132 -27.65 14.39 10.95
C ILE A 132 -26.59 15.01 10.03
N LYS A 133 -25.34 15.09 10.49
CA LYS A 133 -24.22 15.63 9.69
C LYS A 133 -23.99 14.82 8.41
N ALA A 134 -24.07 13.49 8.50
CA ALA A 134 -23.94 12.61 7.36
C ALA A 134 -25.07 12.82 6.33
N LEU A 135 -26.31 12.97 6.79
CA LEU A 135 -27.47 13.25 5.93
C LEU A 135 -27.37 14.61 5.25
N ILE A 136 -26.94 15.66 5.96
CA ILE A 136 -26.71 16.99 5.36
C ILE A 136 -25.70 16.90 4.20
N ASN A 137 -24.59 16.18 4.42
CA ASN A 137 -23.60 15.95 3.37
C ASN A 137 -24.18 15.15 2.20
N LEU A 138 -24.99 14.12 2.45
CA LEU A 138 -25.66 13.34 1.41
C LEU A 138 -26.59 14.22 0.56
N PHE A 139 -27.40 15.08 1.19
CA PHE A 139 -28.27 16.01 0.48
C PHE A 139 -27.48 16.98 -0.40
N ALA A 140 -26.37 17.52 0.11
CA ALA A 140 -25.49 18.40 -0.67
C ALA A 140 -24.93 17.68 -1.91
N VAL A 141 -24.42 16.46 -1.74
CA VAL A 141 -23.90 15.64 -2.85
C VAL A 141 -25.00 15.32 -3.87
N LYS A 142 -26.19 14.93 -3.42
CA LYS A 142 -27.31 14.60 -4.32
C LYS A 142 -27.83 15.83 -5.06
N ARG A 143 -27.90 16.99 -4.41
CA ARG A 143 -28.27 18.25 -5.05
C ARG A 143 -27.28 18.61 -6.16
N ALA A 144 -25.98 18.58 -5.89
CA ALA A 144 -24.95 18.82 -6.90
C ALA A 144 -25.04 17.84 -8.08
N GLN A 145 -25.33 16.56 -7.83
CA GLN A 145 -25.55 15.57 -8.90
C GLN A 145 -26.79 15.87 -9.74
N LEU A 146 -27.87 16.37 -9.14
CA LEU A 146 -29.08 16.77 -9.86
C LEU A 146 -28.83 18.02 -10.70
N ASP A 147 -28.15 19.02 -10.15
CA ASP A 147 -27.81 20.25 -10.86
C ASP A 147 -26.94 19.96 -12.09
N GLU A 148 -25.96 19.07 -11.94
CA GLU A 148 -25.09 18.63 -13.03
C GLU A 148 -25.89 17.89 -14.12
N ARG A 149 -26.79 16.98 -13.74
CA ARG A 149 -27.67 16.28 -14.71
C ARG A 149 -28.60 17.24 -15.43
N ALA A 150 -29.14 18.24 -14.73
CA ALA A 150 -30.01 19.26 -15.31
C ALA A 150 -29.28 20.08 -16.39
N LYS A 151 -28.02 20.47 -16.15
CA LYS A 151 -27.17 21.14 -17.15
C LYS A 151 -26.94 20.26 -18.38
N GLN A 152 -26.53 19.01 -18.17
CA GLN A 152 -26.30 18.06 -19.27
C GLN A 152 -27.56 17.80 -20.10
N LEU A 153 -28.74 17.77 -19.47
CA LEU A 153 -30.02 17.65 -20.17
C LEU A 153 -30.29 18.86 -21.07
N ASN A 154 -30.08 20.07 -20.58
CA ASN A 154 -30.30 21.29 -21.36
C ASN A 154 -29.33 21.41 -22.55
N GLU A 155 -28.04 21.12 -22.34
CA GLU A 155 -27.02 21.13 -23.40
C GLU A 155 -27.31 20.09 -24.51
N ASN A 156 -27.84 18.92 -24.14
CA ASN A 156 -28.24 17.88 -25.08
C ASN A 156 -29.53 18.21 -25.85
N VAL A 157 -30.38 19.10 -25.31
CA VAL A 157 -31.58 19.59 -26.00
C VAL A 157 -31.19 20.67 -27.01
N GLU A 158 -30.31 21.60 -26.63
CA GLU A 158 -29.81 22.66 -27.53
C GLU A 158 -29.05 22.07 -28.73
N THR A 159 -28.14 21.12 -28.51
CA THR A 159 -27.38 20.48 -29.59
C THR A 159 -28.21 19.63 -30.56
N LYS A 160 -29.39 19.14 -30.15
CA LYS A 160 -30.32 18.41 -31.04
C LYS A 160 -31.23 19.33 -31.86
N ILE A 161 -31.46 20.55 -31.39
CA ILE A 161 -32.20 21.57 -32.13
C ILE A 161 -31.33 22.11 -33.26
N ASP A 162 -30.04 22.38 -32.99
CA ASP A 162 -29.10 22.87 -34.00
C ASP A 162 -28.67 21.84 -35.06
N SER A 163 -28.91 20.54 -34.84
CA SER A 163 -28.60 19.48 -35.83
C SER A 163 -29.73 19.15 -36.81
N ASN A 164 -30.90 19.78 -36.63
CA ASN A 164 -32.10 19.53 -37.42
C ASN A 164 -32.51 20.73 -38.31
N ASP A 165 -31.69 21.78 -38.36
CA ASP A 165 -31.76 22.90 -39.32
C ASP A 165 -30.75 22.73 -40.47
#